data_AF-A0A4Q7NCJ8-F1
#
_entry.id   AF-A0A4Q7NCJ8-F1
#
_cell.length_a   1.000
_cell.length_b   1.000
_cell.length_c   1.000
_cell.angle_alpha   90.00
_cell.angle_beta   90.00
_cell.angle_gamma   90.00
#
_symmetry.space_group_name_H-M   'P 1'
#
loop_
_entity.id
_entity.type
_entity.pdbx_description
1 polymer ?
#
loop_
_entity_poly.entity_id
_entity_poly.type
_entity_poly.pdbx_seq_one_letter_code
_entity_poly.pdbx_strand_id
1 'polypeptide(L)'
;MIELLAAYPGREFRMGDLVRHVSKGRTLAPSERQAARMAVLRVLGALVNSGQVERVGVSATSCYYVWCSSLLHGVDENCYANCHNTPGNLRP
;
A
#
# COMPACT_ATOMS: atom_id res chain seq x y z
N MET A 1 -3.95 -1.80 9.80
CA MET A 1 -4.25 -2.23 8.41
C MET A 1 -3.42 -3.44 8.04
N ILE A 2 -2.09 -3.37 8.13
CA ILE A 2 -1.21 -4.53 7.88
C ILE A 2 -1.68 -5.71 8.72
N GLU A 3 -2.01 -5.47 10.00
CA GLU A 3 -2.59 -6.47 10.91
C GLU A 3 -3.87 -7.15 10.38
N LEU A 4 -4.74 -6.43 9.66
CA LEU A 4 -5.96 -7.02 9.09
C LEU A 4 -5.63 -7.92 7.91
N LEU A 5 -4.80 -7.44 7.00
CA LEU A 5 -4.42 -8.18 5.79
C LEU A 5 -3.58 -9.40 6.15
N ALA A 6 -2.59 -9.23 7.04
CA ALA A 6 -1.72 -10.29 7.50
C ALA A 6 -2.42 -11.33 8.38
N ALA A 7 -3.48 -10.95 9.12
CA ALA A 7 -4.28 -11.92 9.89
C ALA A 7 -5.13 -12.84 9.02
N TYR A 8 -5.43 -12.44 7.77
CA TYR A 8 -6.22 -13.22 6.82
C TYR A 8 -5.49 -13.35 5.47
N PRO A 9 -4.39 -14.10 5.44
CA PRO A 9 -3.63 -14.33 4.20
C PRO A 9 -4.52 -14.94 3.11
N GLY A 10 -4.38 -14.49 1.87
CA GLY A 10 -5.18 -14.97 0.73
C GLY A 10 -6.63 -14.47 0.68
N ARG A 11 -7.10 -13.70 1.68
CA ARG A 11 -8.45 -13.10 1.64
C ARG A 11 -8.45 -11.81 0.84
N GLU A 12 -9.49 -11.65 0.03
CA GLU A 12 -9.74 -10.43 -0.74
C GLU A 12 -10.39 -9.35 0.12
N PHE A 13 -9.80 -8.15 0.10
CA PHE A 13 -10.36 -6.97 0.75
C PHE A 13 -10.61 -5.84 -0.26
N ARG A 14 -11.79 -5.21 -0.17
CA ARG A 14 -12.08 -4.00 -0.95
C ARG A 14 -11.57 -2.76 -0.22
N MET A 15 -11.36 -1.68 -0.97
CA MET A 15 -11.02 -0.36 -0.41
C MET A 15 -11.96 0.06 0.73
N GLY A 16 -13.27 -0.18 0.60
CA GLY A 16 -14.26 0.15 1.63
C GLY A 16 -14.04 -0.62 2.94
N ASP A 17 -13.66 -1.89 2.86
CA ASP A 17 -13.41 -2.74 4.04
C ASP A 17 -12.16 -2.25 4.79
N LEU A 18 -11.11 -1.89 4.04
CA LEU A 18 -9.88 -1.34 4.58
C LEU A 18 -10.11 0.00 5.28
N VAL A 19 -10.84 0.92 4.63
CA VAL A 19 -11.20 2.22 5.22
C VAL A 19 -12.04 2.03 6.47
N ARG A 20 -13.03 1.13 6.44
CA ARG A 20 -13.89 0.82 7.60
C ARG A 20 -13.08 0.25 8.77
N HIS A 21 -12.12 -0.61 8.49
CA HIS A 21 -11.25 -1.17 9.52
C HIS A 21 -10.34 -0.10 10.13
N VAL A 22 -9.70 0.74 9.29
CA VAL A 22 -8.83 1.83 9.75
C VAL A 22 -9.61 2.88 10.54
N SER A 23 -10.85 3.17 10.14
CA SER A 23 -11.74 4.07 10.89
C SER A 23 -12.33 3.44 12.14
N LYS A 24 -12.06 2.17 12.43
CA LYS A 24 -12.67 1.39 13.52
C LYS A 24 -14.20 1.43 13.49
N GLY A 25 -14.78 1.49 12.29
CA GLY A 25 -16.23 1.57 12.10
C GLY A 25 -16.85 2.94 12.42
N ARG A 26 -16.06 3.99 12.66
CA ARG A 26 -16.59 5.35 12.87
C ARG A 26 -17.28 5.88 11.61
N THR A 27 -18.36 6.62 11.82
CA THR A 27 -19.00 7.42 10.77
C THR A 27 -18.09 8.58 10.43
N LEU A 28 -17.58 8.61 9.19
CA LEU A 28 -16.72 9.68 8.68
C LEU A 28 -17.54 10.61 7.79
N ALA A 29 -17.30 11.91 7.90
CA ALA A 29 -17.76 12.89 6.93
C ALA A 29 -17.17 12.58 5.54
N PRO A 30 -17.78 13.07 4.44
CA PRO A 30 -17.28 12.78 3.09
C PRO A 30 -15.82 13.16 2.86
N SER A 31 -15.37 14.30 3.41
CA SER A 31 -13.98 14.77 3.36
C SER A 31 -13.03 13.85 4.11
N GLU A 32 -13.39 13.44 5.32
CA GLU A 32 -12.60 12.54 6.15
C GLU A 32 -12.51 11.14 5.54
N ARG A 33 -13.60 10.66 4.92
CA ARG A 33 -13.61 9.40 4.17
C ARG A 33 -12.64 9.47 3.00
N GLN A 34 -12.61 10.59 2.28
CA GLN A 34 -11.67 10.77 1.18
C GLN A 34 -10.22 10.83 1.68
N ALA A 35 -9.94 11.54 2.78
CA ALA A 35 -8.63 11.57 3.41
C ALA A 35 -8.18 10.16 3.85
N ALA A 36 -9.07 9.39 4.48
CA ALA A 36 -8.82 8.02 4.88
C ALA A 36 -8.53 7.12 3.67
N ARG A 37 -9.31 7.25 2.58
CA ARG A 37 -9.05 6.53 1.31
C ARG A 37 -7.66 6.86 0.76
N MET A 38 -7.24 8.12 0.78
CA MET A 38 -5.93 8.53 0.28
C MET A 38 -4.79 7.99 1.15
N ALA A 39 -4.94 8.03 2.48
CA ALA A 39 -3.99 7.42 3.39
C ALA A 39 -3.87 5.90 3.14
N VAL A 40 -5.00 5.21 2.97
CA VAL A 40 -5.05 3.79 2.66
C VAL A 40 -4.36 3.48 1.33
N LEU A 41 -4.64 4.26 0.28
CA LEU A 41 -4.03 4.08 -1.03
C LEU A 41 -2.51 4.26 -1.01
N ARG A 42 -1.98 5.21 -0.24
CA ARG A 42 -0.52 5.39 -0.10
C ARG A 42 0.13 4.16 0.53
N VAL A 43 -0.47 3.64 1.60
CA VAL A 43 0.04 2.44 2.28
C VAL A 43 -0.04 1.22 1.36
N LEU A 44 -1.18 1.01 0.68
CA LEU A 44 -1.32 -0.09 -0.28
C LEU A 44 -0.34 0.03 -1.44
N GLY A 45 -0.09 1.22 -1.95
CA GLY A 45 0.93 1.44 -2.99
C GLY A 45 2.31 1.00 -2.53
N ALA A 46 2.71 1.37 -1.30
CA ALA A 46 3.98 0.92 -0.73
C ALA A 46 4.03 -0.60 -0.54
N LEU A 47 2.94 -1.21 -0.06
CA LEU A 47 2.86 -2.66 0.16
C LEU A 47 2.88 -3.46 -1.15
N VAL A 48 2.21 -2.96 -2.19
CA VAL A 48 2.24 -3.54 -3.53
C VAL A 48 3.64 -3.44 -4.13
N ASN A 49 4.29 -2.27 -4.02
CA ASN A 49 5.67 -2.11 -4.48
C ASN A 49 6.63 -3.04 -3.74
N SER A 50 6.40 -3.32 -2.45
CA SER A 50 7.21 -4.26 -1.67
C SER A 50 6.88 -5.75 -1.91
N GLY A 51 5.88 -6.06 -2.74
CA GLY A 51 5.43 -7.44 -3.00
C GLY A 51 4.64 -8.10 -1.85
N GLN A 52 4.36 -7.38 -0.76
CA GLN A 52 3.59 -7.88 0.39
C GLN A 52 2.10 -8.00 0.11
N VAL A 53 1.57 -7.15 -0.77
CA VAL A 53 0.16 -7.12 -1.13
C VAL A 53 0.03 -7.21 -2.64
N GLU A 54 -0.88 -8.04 -3.12
CA GLU A 54 -1.24 -8.10 -4.52
C GLU A 54 -2.53 -7.30 -4.76
N ARG A 55 -2.54 -6.50 -5.84
CA ARG A 55 -3.73 -5.78 -6.29
C ARG A 55 -4.38 -6.59 -7.42
N VAL A 56 -5.54 -7.16 -7.15
CA VAL A 56 -6.31 -7.98 -8.09
C VAL A 56 -7.50 -7.17 -8.61
N GLY A 57 -7.53 -6.87 -9.91
CA GLY A 57 -8.69 -6.22 -10.55
C GLY A 57 -8.34 -5.24 -11.66
N VAL A 58 -9.30 -5.04 -12.57
CA VAL A 58 -9.11 -4.35 -13.85
C VAL A 58 -9.23 -2.82 -13.72
N SER A 59 -9.84 -2.30 -12.65
CA SER A 59 -10.11 -0.85 -12.51
C SER A 59 -9.72 -0.29 -11.14
N ALA A 60 -9.56 1.04 -11.07
CA ALA A 60 -9.30 1.76 -9.82
C ALA A 60 -10.47 1.67 -8.83
N THR A 61 -11.69 1.46 -9.32
CA THR A 61 -12.93 1.40 -8.54
C THR A 61 -13.36 -0.02 -8.16
N SER A 62 -12.90 -1.03 -8.88
CA SER A 62 -13.20 -2.46 -8.62
C SER A 62 -11.90 -3.27 -8.52
N CYS A 63 -11.03 -2.87 -7.60
CA CYS A 63 -9.85 -3.65 -7.23
C CYS A 63 -9.98 -4.23 -5.82
N TYR A 64 -9.43 -5.42 -5.68
CA TYR A 64 -9.25 -6.17 -4.44
C TYR A 64 -7.78 -6.15 -4.06
N TYR A 65 -7.52 -6.23 -2.77
CA TYR A 65 -6.18 -6.32 -2.21
C TYR A 65 -6.08 -7.62 -1.42
N VAL A 66 -5.03 -8.38 -1.69
CA VAL A 66 -4.79 -9.69 -1.08
C VAL A 66 -3.40 -9.68 -0.43
N TRP A 67 -3.30 -10.17 0.79
CA TRP A 67 -2.00 -10.35 1.43
C TRP A 67 -1.28 -11.55 0.80
N CYS A 68 -0.06 -11.31 0.31
CA CYS A 68 0.78 -12.35 -0.26
C CYS A 68 1.40 -13.19 0.86
N SER A 69 0.95 -14.44 1.00
CA SER A 69 1.46 -15.38 2.01
C SER A 69 2.88 -15.86 1.72
N SER A 70 3.25 -15.89 0.44
CA SER A 70 4.59 -16.23 -0.02
C SER A 70 5.38 -14.97 -0.27
N LEU A 71 5.85 -14.34 0.80
CA LEU A 71 6.97 -13.41 0.68
C LEU A 71 8.20 -14.21 0.27
N LEU A 72 8.36 -14.42 -1.04
CA LEU A 72 9.66 -14.72 -1.60
C LEU A 72 10.55 -13.58 -1.12
N HIS A 73 11.65 -13.92 -0.46
CA HIS A 73 12.65 -12.96 0.00
C HIS A 73 13.34 -12.35 -1.23
N GLY A 74 12.62 -11.51 -1.96
CA GLY A 74 13.12 -10.68 -3.04
C GLY A 74 13.72 -9.46 -2.38
N VAL A 75 15.04 -9.48 -2.20
CA VAL A 75 15.81 -8.26 -1.99
C VAL A 75 15.47 -7.36 -3.18
N ASP A 76 14.66 -6.32 -2.97
CA ASP A 76 14.41 -5.33 -4.00
C ASP A 76 15.76 -4.67 -4.32
N GLU A 77 16.35 -5.04 -5.46
CA GLU A 77 17.52 -4.39 -6.04
C GLU A 77 17.14 -2.97 -6.50
N ASN A 78 16.79 -2.10 -5.56
CA ASN A 78 16.45 -0.71 -5.87
C ASN A 78 17.27 0.30 -5.06
N CYS A 79 18.48 -0.10 -4.66
CA CYS A 79 19.47 0.83 -4.12
C CYS A 79 20.17 1.68 -5.21
N TYR A 80 19.95 1.42 -6.51
CA TYR A 80 20.63 2.15 -7.59
C TYR A 80 19.81 3.27 -8.25
N ALA A 81 18.49 3.34 -8.10
CA ALA A 81 17.67 4.32 -8.82
C ALA A 81 17.45 5.65 -8.07
N ASN A 82 17.66 5.70 -6.74
CA ASN A 82 17.28 6.85 -5.91
C ASN A 82 18.42 7.56 -5.17
N CYS A 83 19.69 7.25 -5.47
CA CYS A 83 20.82 8.05 -4.99
C CYS A 83 20.90 9.41 -5.72
N HIS A 84 20.05 10.36 -5.32
CA HIS A 84 20.10 11.76 -5.74
C HIS A 84 21.16 12.58 -4.96
N ASN A 85 22.33 12.00 -4.65
CA ASN A 85 23.47 12.80 -4.20
C ASN A 85 24.23 13.30 -5.43
N THR A 86 23.74 14.39 -6.02
CA THR A 86 24.51 15.15 -6.99
C THR A 86 25.80 15.62 -6.33
N PRO A 87 26.98 15.34 -6.89
CA PRO A 87 28.22 15.93 -6.42
C PRO A 87 28.21 17.40 -6.84
N GLY A 88 27.68 18.25 -5.96
CA GLY A 88 27.83 19.69 -6.06
C GLY A 88 29.32 20.05 -5.94
N ASN A 89 29.93 20.37 -7.08
CA ASN A 89 31.13 21.20 -7.24
C ASN A 89 32.16 21.16 -6.10
N LEU A 90 33.14 20.26 -6.21
CA LEU A 90 34.50 20.56 -5.78
C LEU A 90 35.31 20.81 -7.07
N ARG A 91 35.46 22.09 -7.42
CA ARG A 91 36.37 22.57 -8.47
C ARG A 91 37.83 22.45 -7.99
N PRO A 92 38.80 22.33 -8.92
CA PRO A 92 40.17 21.93 -8.65
C PRO A 92 40.97 22.92 -7.80
#